data_AF-A0A1I7XI63-F1
#
_entry.id   AF-A0A1I7XI63-F1
#
_cell.length_a   1.000
_cell.length_b   1.000
_cell.length_c   1.000
_cell.angle_alpha   90.00
_cell.angle_beta   90.00
_cell.angle_gamma   90.00
#
_symmetry.space_group_name_H-M   'P 1'
#
loop_
_entity.id
_entity.type
_entity.pdbx_description
1 polymer ?
#
loop_
_entity_poly.entity_id
_entity_poly.type
_entity_poly.pdbx_seq_one_letter_code
_entity_poly.pdbx_strand_id
1 'polypeptide(L)'
;MLDRVPHIKADCIVLELEDGVALTSKALARRQAAEALDKLAVQPLSCYELGLRVNSVASGLLEDDVKISKAVHLPQAIMIPKVDCPEDIATVYDVFRSNYGAKRITDTNSRLVIWIESARALLDMPRILSSALNLHKNSGFFKLDAVVFGSDDYCADIGLVNQ
;
A
#
# COMPACT_ATOMS: atom_id res chain seq x y z
N MET A 1 1.54 -15.02 13.28
CA MET A 1 2.21 -13.71 13.47
C MET A 1 1.22 -12.59 13.74
N LEU A 2 0.09 -12.52 13.03
CA LEU A 2 -0.94 -11.48 13.22
C LEU A 2 -1.46 -11.33 14.67
N ASP A 3 -1.59 -12.41 15.43
CA ASP A 3 -2.04 -12.32 16.84
C ASP A 3 -1.05 -11.63 17.77
N ARG A 4 0.19 -11.37 17.33
CA ARG A 4 1.16 -10.59 18.11
C ARG A 4 1.00 -9.08 17.92
N VAL A 5 0.31 -8.64 16.86
CA VAL A 5 0.16 -7.22 16.49
C VAL A 5 -0.30 -6.33 17.66
N PRO A 6 -1.31 -6.71 18.48
CA PRO A 6 -1.75 -5.87 19.60
C PRO A 6 -0.67 -5.55 20.64
N HIS A 7 0.39 -6.37 20.72
CA HIS A 7 1.43 -6.29 21.74
C HIS A 7 2.77 -5.76 21.24
N ILE A 8 2.92 -5.55 19.93
CA ILE A 8 4.15 -5.02 19.34
C ILE A 8 4.16 -3.50 19.55
N LYS A 9 5.19 -3.00 20.24
CA LYS A 9 5.45 -1.57 20.37
C LYS A 9 6.24 -1.10 19.15
N ALA A 10 5.58 -0.38 18.26
CA ALA A 10 6.16 0.18 17.05
C ALA A 10 5.39 1.43 16.62
N ASP A 11 6.01 2.32 15.85
CA ASP A 11 5.30 3.46 15.29
C ASP A 11 4.28 3.01 14.24
N CYS A 12 4.69 2.11 13.34
CA CYS A 12 3.82 1.53 12.33
C CYS A 12 4.01 0.02 12.25
N ILE A 13 2.91 -0.71 12.10
CA ILE A 13 2.89 -2.13 11.74
C ILE A 13 2.24 -2.25 10.37
N VAL A 14 2.91 -2.93 9.45
CA VAL A 14 2.42 -3.12 8.08
C VAL A 14 1.98 -4.56 7.89
N LEU A 15 0.72 -4.74 7.49
CA LEU A 15 0.24 -6.00 6.96
C LEU A 15 0.76 -6.15 5.53
N GLU A 16 1.49 -7.22 5.27
CA GLU A 16 2.25 -7.42 4.04
C GLU A 16 1.51 -8.34 3.06
N LEU A 17 1.31 -7.91 1.81
CA LEU A 17 0.73 -8.74 0.74
C LEU A 17 1.66 -8.91 -0.46
N GLU A 18 2.82 -8.25 -0.49
CA GLU A 18 3.73 -8.19 -1.63
C GLU A 18 4.90 -9.19 -1.45
N ASP A 19 6.17 -8.79 -1.47
CA ASP A 19 7.31 -9.70 -1.54
C ASP A 19 7.46 -10.58 -0.29
N GLY A 20 6.89 -10.14 0.85
CA GLY A 20 6.82 -10.96 2.07
C GLY A 20 5.83 -12.13 1.99
N VAL A 21 5.08 -12.29 0.89
CA VAL A 21 4.07 -13.33 0.71
C VAL A 21 4.32 -14.10 -0.59
N ALA A 22 4.51 -15.42 -0.48
CA ALA A 22 4.63 -16.30 -1.63
C ALA A 22 3.39 -16.25 -2.54
N LEU A 23 3.58 -16.39 -3.86
CA LEU A 23 2.50 -16.33 -4.86
C LEU A 23 1.33 -17.29 -4.53
N THR A 24 1.64 -18.51 -4.12
CA THR A 24 0.66 -19.54 -3.74
C THR A 24 -0.13 -19.20 -2.47
N SER A 25 0.37 -18.25 -1.67
CA SER A 25 -0.24 -17.83 -0.40
C SER A 25 -1.00 -16.51 -0.51
N LYS A 26 -0.94 -15.78 -1.65
CA LYS A 26 -1.58 -14.46 -1.82
C LYS A 26 -3.07 -14.47 -1.47
N ALA A 27 -3.80 -15.48 -1.95
CA ALA A 27 -5.24 -15.60 -1.67
C ALA A 27 -5.55 -15.79 -0.18
N LEU A 28 -4.71 -16.55 0.54
CA LEU A 28 -4.84 -16.73 1.99
C LEU A 28 -4.45 -15.45 2.73
N ALA A 29 -3.35 -14.82 2.35
CA ALA A 29 -2.86 -13.59 2.98
C ALA A 29 -3.86 -12.44 2.87
N ARG A 30 -4.50 -12.24 1.70
CA ARG A 30 -5.57 -11.25 1.53
C ARG A 30 -6.72 -11.45 2.50
N ARG A 31 -7.17 -12.70 2.65
CA ARG A 31 -8.27 -13.04 3.57
C ARG A 31 -7.88 -12.74 5.01
N GLN A 32 -6.68 -13.16 5.42
CA GLN A 32 -6.16 -12.91 6.76
C GLN A 32 -5.94 -11.43 7.04
N ALA A 33 -5.49 -10.66 6.04
CA ALA A 33 -5.34 -9.21 6.15
C ALA A 33 -6.71 -8.52 6.33
N ALA A 34 -7.72 -8.93 5.55
CA ALA A 34 -9.10 -8.41 5.70
C ALA A 34 -9.66 -8.68 7.10
N GLU A 35 -9.56 -9.92 7.58
CA GLU A 35 -10.01 -10.32 8.91
C GLU A 35 -9.22 -9.60 10.01
N ALA A 36 -7.91 -9.42 9.82
CA ALA A 36 -7.06 -8.71 10.77
C ALA A 36 -7.40 -7.23 10.87
N LEU A 37 -7.65 -6.54 9.74
CA LEU A 37 -8.04 -5.13 9.76
C LEU A 37 -9.29 -4.90 10.61
N ASP A 38 -10.34 -5.72 10.43
CA ASP A 38 -11.57 -5.60 11.21
C ASP A 38 -11.39 -6.00 12.67
N LYS A 39 -10.65 -7.08 12.94
CA LYS A 39 -10.35 -7.54 14.30
C LYS A 39 -9.54 -6.52 15.08
N LEU A 40 -8.53 -5.91 14.45
CA LEU A 40 -7.58 -5.00 15.11
C LEU A 40 -8.14 -3.59 15.26
N ALA A 41 -9.04 -3.14 14.37
CA ALA A 41 -9.66 -1.83 14.46
C ALA A 41 -10.45 -1.59 15.76
N VAL A 42 -10.92 -2.66 16.41
CA VAL A 42 -11.71 -2.61 17.66
C VAL A 42 -10.92 -3.05 18.89
N GLN A 43 -9.61 -3.28 18.75
CA GLN A 43 -8.73 -3.72 19.84
C GLN A 43 -7.74 -2.62 20.22
N PRO A 44 -7.32 -2.56 21.50
CA PRO A 44 -6.21 -1.71 21.89
C PRO A 44 -4.93 -2.23 21.25
N LEU A 45 -4.27 -1.40 20.44
CA LEU A 45 -3.00 -1.71 19.81
C LEU A 45 -1.87 -0.98 20.55
N SER A 46 -0.71 -1.63 20.63
CA SER A 46 0.52 -1.02 21.16
C SER A 46 1.31 -0.26 20.08
N CYS A 47 0.82 -0.26 18.83
CA CYS A 47 1.36 0.54 17.74
C CYS A 47 0.53 1.79 17.48
N TYR A 48 1.14 2.82 16.90
CA TYR A 48 0.44 4.07 16.56
C TYR A 48 -0.34 3.97 15.25
N GLU A 49 0.21 3.24 14.27
CA GLU A 49 -0.37 3.08 12.95
C GLU A 49 -0.41 1.62 12.50
N LEU A 50 -1.53 1.22 11.88
CA LEU A 50 -1.68 -0.03 11.14
C LEU A 50 -1.79 0.27 9.63
N GLY A 51 -0.79 -0.16 8.89
CA GLY A 51 -0.73 -0.05 7.43
C GLY A 51 -1.01 -1.38 6.71
N LEU A 52 -1.26 -1.29 5.40
CA LEU A 52 -1.35 -2.44 4.49
C LEU A 52 -0.47 -2.15 3.27
N ARG A 53 0.53 -2.99 3.01
CA ARG A 53 1.28 -2.99 1.75
C ARG A 53 0.65 -3.98 0.79
N VAL A 54 0.09 -3.45 -0.29
CA VAL A 54 -0.55 -4.22 -1.37
C VAL A 54 0.48 -4.65 -2.40
N ASN A 55 0.11 -5.49 -3.36
CA ASN A 55 0.96 -5.81 -4.50
C ASN A 55 1.03 -4.61 -5.47
N SER A 56 2.12 -4.54 -6.21
CA SER A 56 2.37 -3.48 -7.20
C SER A 56 1.37 -3.53 -8.37
N VAL A 57 1.25 -2.42 -9.09
CA VAL A 57 0.46 -2.36 -10.35
C VAL A 57 0.98 -3.39 -11.36
N ALA A 58 2.31 -3.47 -11.54
CA ALA A 58 2.96 -4.36 -12.49
C ALA A 58 2.70 -5.85 -12.23
N SER A 59 2.41 -6.24 -10.98
CA SER A 59 2.10 -7.63 -10.64
C SER A 59 0.76 -8.13 -11.19
N GLY A 60 -0.16 -7.22 -11.56
CA GLY A 60 -1.54 -7.55 -11.92
C GLY A 60 -2.41 -8.02 -10.74
N LEU A 61 -1.88 -7.99 -9.51
CA LEU A 61 -2.55 -8.50 -8.32
C LEU A 61 -3.24 -7.42 -7.47
N LEU A 62 -2.99 -6.15 -7.76
CA LEU A 62 -3.52 -5.01 -7.00
C LEU A 62 -5.05 -5.05 -6.91
N GLU A 63 -5.75 -5.39 -7.98
CA GLU A 63 -7.22 -5.45 -7.97
C GLU A 63 -7.73 -6.48 -6.95
N ASP A 64 -7.08 -7.63 -6.83
CA ASP A 64 -7.44 -8.66 -5.84
C ASP A 64 -7.12 -8.22 -4.40
N ASP A 65 -6.07 -7.43 -4.20
CA ASP A 65 -5.76 -6.86 -2.89
C ASP A 65 -6.78 -5.79 -2.49
N VAL A 66 -7.21 -4.94 -3.43
CA VAL A 66 -8.22 -3.92 -3.18
C VAL A 66 -9.60 -4.55 -2.98
N LYS A 67 -9.88 -5.71 -3.60
CA LYS A 67 -11.06 -6.56 -3.34
C LYS A 67 -11.13 -7.12 -1.92
N ILE A 68 -10.22 -6.76 -1.02
CA ILE A 68 -10.44 -6.75 0.44
C ILE A 68 -11.63 -5.83 0.84
N SER A 69 -12.49 -5.39 -0.08
CA SER A 69 -13.77 -4.70 0.18
C SER A 69 -14.73 -5.40 1.14
N LYS A 70 -14.45 -6.63 1.56
CA LYS A 70 -15.13 -7.27 2.69
C LYS A 70 -14.71 -6.74 4.06
N ALA A 71 -13.52 -6.16 4.18
CA ALA A 71 -13.09 -5.50 5.40
C ALA A 71 -13.92 -4.22 5.60
N VAL A 72 -14.56 -4.12 6.75
CA VAL A 72 -15.35 -2.96 7.15
C VAL A 72 -14.44 -1.75 7.37
N HIS A 73 -13.26 -1.96 7.94
CA HIS A 73 -12.30 -0.91 8.28
C HIS A 73 -11.18 -0.81 7.24
N LEU A 74 -10.74 0.42 6.97
CA LEU A 74 -9.53 0.69 6.19
C LEU A 74 -8.30 0.71 7.10
N PRO A 75 -7.11 0.33 6.60
CA PRO A 75 -5.87 0.66 7.28
C PRO A 75 -5.67 2.18 7.32
N GLN A 76 -4.88 2.66 8.28
CA GLN A 76 -4.51 4.07 8.37
C GLN A 76 -3.55 4.49 7.24
N ALA A 77 -2.75 3.54 6.73
CA ALA A 77 -1.88 3.74 5.58
C ALA A 77 -2.02 2.61 4.56
N ILE A 78 -2.18 2.96 3.29
CA ILE A 78 -2.08 2.03 2.15
C ILE A 78 -0.76 2.31 1.47
N MET A 79 0.08 1.28 1.42
CA MET A 79 1.43 1.35 0.85
C MET A 79 1.42 0.71 -0.53
N ILE A 80 1.74 1.49 -1.56
CA ILE A 80 1.87 1.04 -2.94
C ILE A 80 3.36 0.82 -3.25
N PRO A 81 3.80 -0.43 -3.41
CA PRO A 81 5.19 -0.72 -3.75
C PRO A 81 5.46 -0.48 -5.25
N LYS A 82 6.74 -0.36 -5.60
CA LYS A 82 7.23 -0.39 -7.00
C LYS A 82 6.50 0.59 -7.93
N VAL A 83 6.32 1.84 -7.49
CA VAL A 83 5.73 2.89 -8.33
C VAL A 83 6.82 3.44 -9.27
N ASP A 84 6.67 3.20 -10.57
CA ASP A 84 7.70 3.52 -11.57
C ASP A 84 7.37 4.73 -12.44
N CYS A 85 6.09 5.11 -12.52
CA CYS A 85 5.65 6.22 -13.35
C CYS A 85 4.32 6.85 -12.89
N PRO A 86 3.98 8.07 -13.36
CA PRO A 86 2.70 8.72 -13.06
C PRO A 86 1.46 7.90 -13.43
N GLU A 87 1.58 7.05 -14.45
CA GLU A 87 0.51 6.18 -14.94
C GLU A 87 0.17 5.06 -13.92
N ASP A 88 1.13 4.64 -13.09
CA ASP A 88 0.86 3.70 -12.00
C ASP A 88 -0.06 4.33 -10.97
N ILE A 89 0.12 5.62 -10.64
CA ILE A 89 -0.77 6.36 -9.72
C ILE A 89 -2.19 6.44 -10.28
N ALA A 90 -2.33 6.68 -11.59
CA ALA A 90 -3.64 6.69 -12.26
C ALA A 90 -4.28 5.29 -12.21
N THR A 91 -3.50 4.24 -12.43
CA THR A 91 -3.98 2.86 -12.37
C THR A 91 -4.39 2.46 -10.95
N VAL A 92 -3.63 2.84 -9.93
CA VAL A 92 -4.02 2.68 -8.52
C VAL A 92 -5.36 3.34 -8.28
N TYR A 93 -5.53 4.60 -8.67
CA TYR A 93 -6.81 5.30 -8.51
C TYR A 93 -7.96 4.56 -9.19
N ASP A 94 -7.79 4.12 -10.44
CA ASP A 94 -8.83 3.44 -11.19
C ASP A 94 -9.24 2.11 -10.56
N VAL A 95 -8.27 1.32 -10.07
CA VAL A 95 -8.54 0.08 -9.36
C VAL A 95 -9.33 0.35 -8.08
N PHE A 96 -8.91 1.33 -7.28
CA PHE A 96 -9.65 1.71 -6.07
C PHE A 96 -11.05 2.24 -6.40
N ARG A 97 -11.19 3.08 -7.42
CA ARG A 97 -12.47 3.68 -7.85
C ARG A 97 -13.47 2.65 -8.32
N SER A 98 -13.03 1.64 -9.05
CA SER A 98 -13.90 0.57 -9.54
C SER A 98 -14.36 -0.38 -8.42
N ASN A 99 -13.62 -0.47 -7.32
CA ASN A 99 -13.89 -1.43 -6.24
C ASN A 99 -14.44 -0.81 -4.96
N TYR A 100 -14.21 0.49 -4.72
CA TYR A 100 -14.64 1.18 -3.50
C TYR A 100 -15.87 2.06 -3.79
N GLY A 101 -16.83 2.05 -2.86
CA GLY A 101 -17.94 3.01 -2.89
C GLY A 101 -17.46 4.44 -2.65
N ALA A 102 -18.26 5.43 -3.08
CA ALA A 102 -17.92 6.86 -3.05
C ALA A 102 -17.40 7.35 -1.69
N LYS A 103 -17.97 6.87 -0.58
CA LYS A 103 -17.52 7.21 0.78
C LYS A 103 -16.13 6.63 1.10
N ARG A 104 -15.88 5.37 0.73
CA ARG A 104 -14.65 4.66 1.09
C ARG A 104 -13.44 5.16 0.31
N ILE A 105 -13.62 5.49 -0.98
CA ILE A 105 -12.53 6.00 -1.82
C ILE A 105 -12.07 7.42 -1.42
N THR A 106 -12.91 8.18 -0.73
CA THR A 106 -12.60 9.54 -0.26
C THR A 106 -12.33 9.59 1.25
N ASP A 107 -12.18 8.43 1.91
CA ASP A 107 -11.90 8.36 3.34
C ASP A 107 -10.43 8.71 3.63
N THR A 108 -10.19 9.99 3.89
CA THR A 108 -8.84 10.50 4.16
C THR A 108 -8.31 10.16 5.55
N ASN A 109 -9.01 9.35 6.35
CA ASN A 109 -8.40 8.69 7.50
C ASN A 109 -7.41 7.60 7.07
N SER A 110 -7.55 7.10 5.84
CA SER A 110 -6.51 6.32 5.17
C SER A 110 -5.62 7.23 4.32
N ARG A 111 -4.31 7.07 4.47
CA ARG A 111 -3.28 7.81 3.74
C ARG A 111 -2.59 6.93 2.71
N LEU A 112 -2.05 7.57 1.68
CA LEU A 112 -1.26 6.90 0.65
C LEU A 112 0.23 7.03 1.01
N VAL A 113 0.94 5.90 0.97
CA VAL A 113 2.39 5.83 1.00
C VAL A 113 2.83 5.14 -0.29
N ILE A 114 3.82 5.69 -0.99
CA ILE A 114 4.34 5.07 -2.20
C ILE A 114 5.81 4.70 -2.02
N TRP A 115 6.24 3.64 -2.67
CA TRP A 115 7.63 3.24 -2.66
C TRP A 115 8.26 3.50 -4.02
N ILE A 116 9.46 4.09 -3.96
CA ILE A 116 10.35 4.34 -5.09
C ILE A 116 11.48 3.35 -4.97
N GLU A 117 11.55 2.44 -5.94
CA GLU A 117 12.32 1.20 -5.83
C GLU A 117 13.17 0.92 -7.09
N SER A 118 13.18 1.84 -8.07
CA SER A 118 13.95 1.70 -9.31
C SER A 118 14.66 2.99 -9.66
N ALA A 119 15.71 2.91 -10.50
CA ALA A 119 16.38 4.10 -11.03
C ALA A 119 15.44 4.95 -11.87
N ARG A 120 14.55 4.31 -12.64
CA ARG A 120 13.52 5.01 -13.40
C ARG A 120 12.60 5.80 -12.47
N ALA A 121 12.06 5.16 -11.44
CA ALA A 121 11.16 5.77 -10.47
C ALA A 121 11.83 6.96 -9.76
N LEU A 122 13.11 6.79 -9.38
CA LEU A 122 13.89 7.83 -8.71
C LEU A 122 14.05 9.08 -9.60
N LEU A 123 14.33 8.89 -10.90
CA LEU A 123 14.46 9.98 -11.86
C LEU A 123 13.12 10.63 -12.21
N ASP A 124 12.02 9.86 -12.26
CA ASP A 124 10.68 10.35 -12.60
C ASP A 124 9.86 10.81 -11.37
N MET A 125 10.45 10.73 -10.17
CA MET A 125 9.77 11.00 -8.89
C MET A 125 9.01 12.34 -8.85
N PRO A 126 9.54 13.49 -9.35
CA PRO A 126 8.78 14.73 -9.33
C PRO A 126 7.43 14.64 -10.07
N ARG A 127 7.37 13.88 -11.17
CA ARG A 127 6.13 13.66 -11.93
C ARG A 127 5.19 12.70 -11.20
N ILE A 128 5.72 11.64 -10.60
CA ILE A 128 4.96 10.69 -9.77
C ILE A 128 4.28 11.42 -8.61
N LEU A 129 5.04 12.21 -7.85
CA LEU A 129 4.52 12.97 -6.71
C LEU A 129 3.49 14.02 -7.14
N SER A 130 3.76 14.72 -8.25
CA SER A 130 2.80 15.68 -8.80
C SER A 130 1.49 15.01 -9.20
N SER A 131 1.54 13.81 -9.79
CA SER A 131 0.36 13.00 -10.13
C SER A 131 -0.46 12.67 -8.88
N ALA A 132 0.18 12.14 -7.84
CA ALA A 132 -0.50 11.75 -6.59
C ALA A 132 -1.11 12.96 -5.85
N LEU A 133 -0.38 14.07 -5.75
CA LEU A 133 -0.88 15.30 -5.10
C LEU A 133 -2.05 15.91 -5.87
N ASN A 134 -1.99 15.96 -7.20
CA ASN A 134 -3.08 16.49 -8.02
C ASN A 134 -4.30 15.58 -7.99
N LEU A 135 -4.09 14.26 -7.97
CA LEU A 135 -5.18 13.30 -7.84
C LEU A 135 -5.97 13.54 -6.54
N HIS A 136 -5.30 13.68 -5.39
CA HIS A 136 -5.97 14.01 -4.13
C HIS A 136 -6.76 15.32 -4.24
N LYS A 137 -6.14 16.39 -4.76
CA LYS A 137 -6.79 17.70 -4.93
C LYS A 137 -8.06 17.64 -5.78
N ASN A 138 -8.07 16.82 -6.84
CA ASN A 138 -9.14 16.79 -7.82
C ASN A 138 -10.25 15.78 -7.51
N SER A 139 -9.95 14.72 -6.77
CA SER A 139 -10.88 13.60 -6.55
C SER A 139 -11.22 13.35 -5.08
N GLY A 140 -10.44 13.91 -4.14
CA GLY A 140 -10.52 13.55 -2.73
C GLY A 140 -9.97 12.16 -2.41
N PHE A 141 -9.29 11.50 -3.36
CA PHE A 141 -8.61 10.21 -3.12
C PHE A 141 -7.61 10.29 -1.96
N PHE A 142 -7.09 9.16 -1.48
CA PHE A 142 -6.15 9.13 -0.37
C PHE A 142 -4.99 10.11 -0.56
N LYS A 143 -4.75 10.92 0.49
CA LYS A 143 -3.69 11.92 0.48
C LYS A 143 -2.33 11.21 0.58
N LEU A 144 -1.41 11.56 -0.32
CA LEU A 144 0.00 11.16 -0.20
C LEU A 144 0.62 11.77 1.06
N ASP A 145 1.15 10.92 1.93
CA ASP A 145 1.73 11.31 3.22
C ASP A 145 3.22 11.01 3.31
N ALA A 146 3.69 9.93 2.67
CA ALA A 146 5.10 9.55 2.67
C ALA A 146 5.55 8.89 1.36
N VAL A 147 6.86 8.95 1.13
CA VAL A 147 7.56 8.25 0.06
C VAL A 147 8.66 7.43 0.70
N VAL A 148 8.70 6.13 0.41
CA VAL A 148 9.71 5.20 0.93
C VAL A 148 10.71 4.91 -0.19
N PHE A 149 12.00 4.97 0.12
CA PHE A 149 13.05 4.51 -0.77
C PHE A 149 13.33 3.02 -0.49
N GLY A 150 12.92 2.13 -1.39
CA GLY A 150 13.20 0.70 -1.28
C GLY A 150 14.59 0.40 -1.82
N SER A 151 15.59 0.43 -0.95
CA SER A 151 16.99 0.31 -1.33
C SER A 151 17.34 -1.04 -1.96
N ASP A 152 16.73 -2.12 -1.48
CA ASP A 152 17.11 -3.47 -1.89
C ASP A 152 16.68 -3.74 -3.34
N ASP A 153 15.43 -3.42 -3.67
CA ASP A 153 14.91 -3.46 -5.03
C ASP A 153 15.62 -2.46 -5.95
N TYR A 154 15.94 -1.26 -5.44
CA TYR A 154 16.70 -0.27 -6.21
C TYR A 154 18.10 -0.79 -6.58
N CYS A 155 18.81 -1.36 -5.62
CA CYS A 155 20.13 -1.95 -5.84
C CYS A 155 20.05 -3.07 -6.90
N ALA A 156 19.04 -3.94 -6.80
CA ALA A 156 18.81 -4.97 -7.80
C ALA A 156 18.53 -4.40 -9.20
N ASP A 157 17.70 -3.35 -9.30
CA ASP A 157 17.36 -2.67 -10.56
C ASP A 157 18.58 -2.08 -11.26
N ILE A 158 19.52 -1.47 -10.50
CA ILE A 158 20.75 -0.90 -11.07
C ILE A 158 21.91 -1.89 -11.21
N GLY A 159 21.68 -3.18 -10.92
CA GLY A 159 22.69 -4.22 -11.03
C GLY A 159 23.77 -4.19 -9.95
N LEU A 160 23.51 -3.55 -8.79
CA LEU A 160 24.36 -3.68 -7.62
C LEU A 160 24.15 -5.06 -7.01
N VAL A 161 25.14 -5.93 -7.18
CA VAL A 161 25.22 -7.22 -6.46
C VAL A 161 26.04 -7.02 -5.18
N ASN A 162 25.56 -7.59 -4.07
CA ASN A 162 26.33 -7.66 -2.83
C ASN A 162 27.67 -8.36 -3.13
N GLN A 163 28.79 -7.65 -2.92
CA GLN A 163 30.13 -8.25 -2.91
C GLN A 163 30.35 -9.06 -1.63
#